data_AF-A0A349BSZ4-F1
#
_entry.id   AF-A0A349BSZ4-F1
#
_cell.length_a   1.000
_cell.length_b   1.000
_cell.length_c   1.000
_cell.angle_alpha   90.00
_cell.angle_beta   90.00
_cell.angle_gamma   90.00
#
_symmetry.space_group_name_H-M   'P 1'
#
loop_
_entity.id
_entity.type
_entity.pdbx_description
1 polymer ?
#
loop_
_entity_poly.entity_id
_entity_poly.type
_entity_poly.pdbx_seq_one_letter_code
_entity_poly.pdbx_strand_id
1 'polypeptide(L)'
;MKESLLHYLWRFQKFSKTELRTTCGQAIQILFPGQLNTLGGPDFLEAKIYLDQLYWSGAVELHLNASDWYRHGHHQDRAYDNVILHVVWDADMDVSYPSGKSIPTLDLSCYVDKASLNQYQNSFLQKPKFIACEKEISHFSKARWFLFKIDFLWNGWNNASGRSVSF
;
A
#
# COMPACT_ATOMS: atom_id res chain seq x y z
N MET A 1 0.86 0.55 -16.11
CA MET A 1 0.78 0.85 -14.66
C MET A 1 2.15 1.36 -14.20
N LYS A 2 2.26 2.08 -13.07
CA LYS A 2 3.55 2.38 -12.43
C LYS A 2 3.74 1.48 -11.21
N GLU A 3 4.95 1.01 -10.94
CA GLU A 3 5.27 0.19 -9.76
C GLU A 3 4.87 0.87 -8.45
N SER A 4 4.99 2.20 -8.35
CA SER A 4 4.53 2.96 -7.18
C SER A 4 3.06 2.72 -6.83
N LEU A 5 2.20 2.46 -7.82
CA LEU A 5 0.80 2.11 -7.58
C LEU A 5 0.69 0.67 -7.06
N LEU A 6 1.47 -0.27 -7.59
CA LEU A 6 1.53 -1.64 -7.11
C LEU A 6 1.97 -1.70 -5.63
N HIS A 7 3.00 -0.92 -5.26
CA HIS A 7 3.41 -0.76 -3.86
C HIS A 7 2.29 -0.19 -3.00
N TYR A 8 1.54 0.79 -3.49
CA TYR A 8 0.38 1.33 -2.77
C TYR A 8 -0.70 0.28 -2.55
N LEU A 9 -1.06 -0.47 -3.61
CA LEU A 9 -2.06 -1.53 -3.54
C LEU A 9 -1.66 -2.60 -2.52
N TRP A 10 -0.40 -3.03 -2.55
CA TRP A 10 0.15 -3.98 -1.59
C TRP A 10 0.17 -3.41 -0.17
N ARG A 11 0.85 -2.28 0.05
CA ARG A 11 1.03 -1.67 1.39
C ARG A 11 -0.29 -1.45 2.12
N PHE A 12 -1.31 -0.96 1.41
CA PHE A 12 -2.61 -0.65 1.99
C PHE A 12 -3.67 -1.73 1.74
N GLN A 13 -3.25 -2.88 1.20
CA GLN A 13 -4.08 -4.06 0.96
C GLN A 13 -5.38 -3.73 0.21
N LYS A 14 -5.26 -2.95 -0.88
CA LYS A 14 -6.37 -2.43 -1.71
C LYS A 14 -6.75 -3.37 -2.85
N PHE A 15 -7.05 -4.62 -2.50
CA PHE A 15 -7.46 -5.67 -3.42
C PHE A 15 -8.32 -6.70 -2.68
N SER A 16 -8.99 -7.58 -3.41
CA SER A 16 -9.75 -8.68 -2.81
C SER A 16 -8.79 -9.67 -2.17
N LYS A 17 -8.98 -9.97 -0.88
CA LYS A 17 -8.20 -10.96 -0.14
C LYS A 17 -8.89 -12.33 -0.08
N THR A 18 -10.02 -12.48 -0.76
CA THR A 18 -10.78 -13.72 -0.79
C THR A 18 -10.07 -14.71 -1.68
N GLU A 19 -9.73 -15.88 -1.14
CA GLU A 19 -9.08 -16.98 -1.87
C GLU A 19 -7.83 -16.57 -2.66
N LEU A 20 -6.95 -15.78 -2.02
CA LEU A 20 -5.64 -15.48 -2.60
C LEU A 20 -4.87 -16.76 -2.85
N ARG A 21 -4.29 -16.88 -4.04
CA ARG A 21 -3.48 -18.02 -4.45
C ARG A 21 -2.25 -17.56 -5.21
N THR A 22 -1.19 -18.35 -5.10
CA THR A 22 -0.03 -18.19 -5.99
C THR A 22 -0.37 -18.64 -7.40
N THR A 23 0.46 -18.30 -8.38
CA THR A 23 0.37 -18.77 -9.78
C THR A 23 0.41 -20.29 -9.89
N CYS A 24 1.05 -20.98 -8.92
CA CYS A 24 1.06 -22.44 -8.80
C CYS A 24 -0.08 -23.01 -7.93
N GLY A 25 -1.03 -22.19 -7.49
CA GLY A 25 -2.28 -22.62 -6.84
C GLY A 25 -2.24 -22.71 -5.31
N GLN A 26 -1.11 -22.41 -4.67
CA GLN A 26 -0.96 -22.46 -3.22
C GLN A 26 -1.80 -21.36 -2.55
N ALA A 27 -2.55 -21.69 -1.50
CA ALA A 27 -3.36 -20.73 -0.78
C ALA A 27 -2.47 -19.74 0.00
N ILE A 28 -2.76 -18.44 -0.14
CA ILE A 28 -2.07 -17.35 0.55
C ILE A 28 -3.00 -16.75 1.60
N GLN A 29 -2.51 -16.53 2.81
CA GLN A 29 -3.14 -15.65 3.79
C GLN A 29 -2.13 -14.61 4.25
N ILE A 30 -2.43 -13.33 4.02
CA ILE A 30 -1.56 -12.22 4.43
C ILE A 30 -1.92 -11.83 5.86
N LEU A 31 -1.01 -12.05 6.81
CA LEU A 31 -1.16 -11.61 8.20
C LEU A 31 -0.59 -10.19 8.39
N PHE A 32 0.56 -9.94 7.77
CA PHE A 32 1.22 -8.64 7.75
C PHE A 32 1.95 -8.47 6.40
N PRO A 33 1.66 -7.41 5.62
CA PRO A 33 2.25 -7.20 4.30
C PRO A 33 3.76 -6.88 4.31
N GLY A 34 4.32 -6.62 5.49
CA GLY A 34 5.69 -6.18 5.66
C GLY A 34 5.81 -4.66 5.88
N GLN A 35 6.99 -4.23 6.28
CA GLN A 35 7.39 -2.83 6.39
C GLN A 35 8.03 -2.39 5.08
N LEU A 36 7.62 -1.25 4.54
CA LEU A 36 8.23 -0.71 3.32
C LEU A 36 9.74 -0.50 3.57
N ASN A 37 10.56 -1.13 2.76
CA ASN A 37 11.99 -0.91 2.74
C ASN A 37 12.28 0.42 2.02
N THR A 38 13.09 1.26 2.65
CA THR A 38 13.57 2.51 2.05
C THR A 38 15.07 2.47 1.76
N LEU A 39 15.70 1.35 2.13
CA LEU A 39 17.07 1.01 1.81
C LEU A 39 17.05 0.07 0.59
N GLY A 40 18.21 -0.22 0.01
CA GLY A 40 18.29 -1.20 -1.07
C GLY A 40 17.84 -2.61 -0.64
N GLY A 41 17.62 -3.48 -1.62
CA GLY A 41 17.12 -4.84 -1.41
C GLY A 41 15.60 -4.94 -1.66
N PRO A 42 14.94 -5.94 -1.07
CA PRO A 42 13.52 -6.19 -1.33
C PRO A 42 12.60 -5.05 -0.90
N ASP A 43 11.47 -4.89 -1.58
CA ASP A 43 10.54 -3.78 -1.38
C ASP A 43 9.88 -3.73 0.01
N PHE A 44 9.53 -4.88 0.58
CA PHE A 44 8.94 -4.98 1.91
C PHE A 44 9.68 -6.02 2.76
N LEU A 45 10.00 -5.65 3.99
CA LEU A 45 10.69 -6.51 4.95
C LEU A 45 9.72 -7.06 5.99
N GLU A 46 10.09 -8.19 6.60
CA GLU A 46 9.37 -8.79 7.74
C GLU A 46 7.88 -9.06 7.51
N ALA A 47 7.48 -9.31 6.27
CA ALA A 47 6.14 -9.78 5.96
C ALA A 47 5.87 -11.12 6.66
N LYS A 48 4.59 -11.36 6.97
CA LYS A 48 4.11 -12.58 7.63
C LYS A 48 2.91 -13.10 6.87
N ILE A 49 3.02 -14.30 6.32
CA ILE A 49 1.97 -14.92 5.51
C ILE A 49 1.84 -16.41 5.87
N TYR A 50 0.68 -16.99 5.60
CA TYR A 50 0.57 -18.43 5.42
C TYR A 50 0.61 -18.77 3.92
N LEU A 51 1.38 -19.81 3.57
CA LEU A 51 1.37 -20.48 2.28
C LEU A 51 0.97 -21.94 2.51
N ASP A 52 -0.18 -22.38 2.00
CA ASP A 52 -0.75 -23.72 2.23
C ASP A 52 -0.64 -24.16 3.70
N GLN A 53 -1.08 -23.29 4.63
CA GLN A 53 -1.07 -23.50 6.10
C GLN A 53 0.30 -23.43 6.78
N LEU A 54 1.40 -23.33 6.04
CA LEU A 54 2.73 -23.09 6.61
C LEU A 54 2.96 -21.60 6.86
N TYR A 55 3.40 -21.26 8.06
CA TYR A 55 3.74 -19.89 8.41
C TYR A 55 5.10 -19.50 7.85
N TRP A 56 5.16 -18.36 7.18
CA TRP A 56 6.38 -17.78 6.63
C TRP A 56 6.58 -16.36 7.16
N SER A 57 7.85 -16.02 7.42
CA SER A 57 8.27 -14.65 7.67
C SER A 57 9.52 -14.32 6.86
N GLY A 58 9.51 -13.18 6.18
CA GLY A 58 10.57 -12.81 5.23
C GLY A 58 10.21 -11.58 4.42
N ALA A 59 10.86 -11.40 3.28
CA ALA A 59 10.66 -10.24 2.43
C ALA A 59 9.58 -10.47 1.35
N VAL A 60 9.05 -9.38 0.81
CA VAL A 60 8.17 -9.39 -0.35
C VAL A 60 8.75 -8.44 -1.38
N GLU A 61 8.87 -8.93 -2.61
CA GLU A 61 9.35 -8.14 -3.75
C GLU A 61 8.21 -7.90 -4.73
N LEU A 62 8.14 -6.69 -5.28
CA LEU A 62 7.07 -6.28 -6.20
C LEU A 62 7.66 -5.90 -7.55
N HIS A 63 7.00 -6.34 -8.63
CA HIS A 63 7.37 -5.93 -9.99
C HIS A 63 6.12 -5.79 -10.87
N LEU A 64 6.22 -5.04 -11.97
CA LEU A 64 5.14 -5.09 -12.96
C LEU A 64 5.09 -6.45 -13.65
N ASN A 65 6.23 -6.97 -14.11
CA ASN A 65 6.29 -8.28 -14.75
C ASN A 65 7.15 -9.22 -13.90
N ALA A 66 6.82 -10.51 -13.89
CA ALA A 66 7.64 -11.50 -13.19
C ALA A 66 9.08 -11.56 -13.75
N SER A 67 9.24 -11.40 -15.06
CA SER A 67 10.54 -11.35 -15.74
C SER A 67 11.49 -10.25 -15.25
N ASP A 68 10.96 -9.20 -14.60
CA ASP A 68 11.77 -8.13 -14.02
C ASP A 68 12.68 -8.64 -12.89
N TRP A 69 12.35 -9.77 -12.25
CA TRP A 69 13.22 -10.48 -11.30
C TRP A 69 14.60 -10.80 -11.90
N TYR A 70 14.62 -11.29 -13.14
CA TYR A 70 15.87 -11.61 -13.83
C TYR A 70 16.52 -10.38 -14.42
N ARG A 71 15.72 -9.44 -14.95
CA ARG A 71 16.21 -8.18 -15.54
C ARG A 71 16.97 -7.34 -14.53
N HIS A 72 16.50 -7.28 -13.29
CA HIS A 72 17.15 -6.54 -12.20
C HIS A 72 18.30 -7.31 -11.54
N GLY A 73 18.50 -8.59 -11.89
CA GLY A 73 19.60 -9.38 -11.37
C GLY A 73 19.35 -9.94 -9.96
N HIS A 74 18.11 -9.89 -9.46
CA HIS A 74 17.77 -10.35 -8.11
C HIS A 74 18.10 -11.83 -7.87
N HIS A 75 17.98 -12.65 -8.91
CA HIS A 75 18.43 -14.05 -8.92
C HIS A 75 19.94 -14.26 -8.68
N GLN A 76 20.75 -13.20 -8.63
CA GLN A 76 22.20 -13.26 -8.35
C GLN A 76 22.57 -12.52 -7.05
N ASP A 77 21.61 -11.83 -6.44
CA ASP A 77 21.83 -11.03 -5.24
C ASP A 77 21.23 -11.72 -4.00
N ARG A 78 22.10 -12.04 -3.05
CA ARG A 78 21.73 -12.70 -1.80
C ARG A 78 20.80 -11.87 -0.92
N ALA A 79 20.70 -10.56 -1.14
CA ALA A 79 19.71 -9.72 -0.46
C ALA A 79 18.26 -10.18 -0.70
N TYR A 80 18.02 -10.94 -1.78
CA TYR A 80 16.70 -11.42 -2.19
C TYR A 80 16.44 -12.89 -1.84
N ASP A 81 17.40 -13.59 -1.22
CA ASP A 81 17.25 -15.00 -0.84
C ASP A 81 16.13 -15.22 0.20
N ASN A 82 15.75 -14.18 0.95
CA ASN A 82 14.71 -14.22 1.96
C ASN A 82 13.33 -13.73 1.45
N VAL A 83 13.18 -13.45 0.15
CA VAL A 83 11.88 -13.13 -0.45
C VAL A 83 10.99 -14.35 -0.32
N ILE A 84 9.87 -14.25 0.40
CA ILE A 84 8.91 -15.34 0.63
C ILE A 84 7.71 -15.28 -0.32
N LEU A 85 7.53 -14.13 -1.00
CA LEU A 85 6.47 -13.92 -1.96
C LEU A 85 6.92 -12.86 -2.98
N HIS A 86 6.78 -13.16 -4.26
CA HIS A 86 6.96 -12.20 -5.35
C HIS A 86 5.58 -11.76 -5.82
N VAL A 87 5.25 -10.48 -5.68
CA VAL A 87 3.94 -9.94 -6.05
C VAL A 87 4.08 -9.19 -7.36
N VAL A 88 3.38 -9.63 -8.39
CA VAL A 88 3.49 -9.06 -9.73
C VAL A 88 2.16 -8.53 -10.23
N TRP A 89 2.21 -7.61 -11.18
CA TRP A 89 1.01 -7.23 -11.93
C TRP A 89 0.74 -8.17 -13.12
N ASP A 90 1.80 -8.70 -13.73
CA ASP A 90 1.75 -9.63 -14.84
C ASP A 90 2.71 -10.79 -14.57
N ALA A 91 2.15 -12.00 -14.40
CA ALA A 91 2.92 -13.22 -14.20
C ALA A 91 3.36 -13.80 -15.56
N ASP A 92 4.17 -13.04 -16.30
CA ASP A 92 4.61 -13.34 -17.67
C ASP A 92 5.55 -14.56 -17.77
N MET A 93 6.20 -14.93 -16.67
CA MET A 93 7.01 -16.14 -16.56
C MET A 93 7.16 -16.63 -15.11
N ASP A 94 7.58 -17.89 -14.97
CA ASP A 94 7.98 -18.43 -13.68
C ASP A 94 9.35 -17.89 -13.25
N VAL A 95 9.47 -17.58 -11.96
CA VAL A 95 10.72 -17.14 -11.32
C VAL A 95 11.20 -18.15 -10.29
N SER A 96 12.51 -18.22 -10.11
CA SER A 96 13.15 -19.18 -9.20
C SER A 96 14.32 -18.54 -8.46
N TYR A 97 14.55 -19.03 -7.25
CA TYR A 97 15.77 -18.75 -6.48
C TYR A 97 17.00 -19.31 -7.22
N PRO A 98 18.23 -18.89 -6.86
CA PRO A 98 19.47 -19.49 -7.40
C PRO A 98 19.52 -21.02 -7.26
N SER A 99 18.85 -21.58 -6.24
CA SER A 99 18.75 -23.02 -6.01
C SER A 99 17.88 -23.77 -7.04
N GLY A 100 17.18 -23.05 -7.92
CA GLY A 100 16.23 -23.60 -8.88
C GLY A 100 14.83 -23.86 -8.31
N LYS A 101 14.62 -23.60 -7.00
CA LYS A 101 13.28 -23.67 -6.40
C LYS A 101 12.45 -22.48 -6.89
N SER A 102 11.20 -22.74 -7.29
CA SER A 102 10.26 -21.68 -7.66
C SER A 102 9.97 -20.75 -6.48
N ILE A 103 9.93 -19.45 -6.77
CA ILE A 103 9.52 -18.43 -5.81
C ILE A 103 7.99 -18.38 -5.83
N PRO A 104 7.30 -18.44 -4.68
CA PRO A 104 5.87 -18.23 -4.63
C PRO A 104 5.51 -16.87 -5.24
N THR A 105 4.74 -16.87 -6.33
CA THR A 105 4.37 -15.65 -7.06
C THR A 105 2.87 -15.40 -6.97
N LEU A 106 2.46 -14.17 -6.63
CA LEU A 106 1.08 -13.71 -6.64
C LEU A 106 0.88 -12.75 -7.81
N ASP A 107 -0.01 -13.10 -8.75
CA ASP A 107 -0.54 -12.15 -9.73
C ASP A 107 -1.65 -11.30 -9.08
N LEU A 108 -1.32 -10.06 -8.75
CA LEU A 108 -2.25 -9.16 -8.07
C LEU A 108 -3.35 -8.64 -8.99
N SER A 109 -3.15 -8.65 -10.32
CA SER A 109 -4.13 -8.12 -11.28
C SER A 109 -5.44 -8.90 -11.25
N CYS A 110 -5.38 -10.20 -10.95
CA CYS A 110 -6.53 -11.09 -10.75
C CYS A 110 -7.42 -10.69 -9.56
N TYR A 111 -6.88 -9.92 -8.60
CA TYR A 111 -7.56 -9.58 -7.35
C TYR A 111 -7.95 -8.10 -7.24
N VAL A 112 -7.62 -7.30 -8.23
CA VAL A 112 -7.93 -5.87 -8.27
C VAL A 112 -9.05 -5.61 -9.27
N ASP A 113 -10.17 -5.11 -8.77
CA ASP A 113 -11.28 -4.70 -9.63
C ASP A 113 -10.88 -3.52 -10.55
N LYS A 114 -11.27 -3.61 -11.83
CA LYS A 114 -10.92 -2.62 -12.85
C LYS A 114 -11.48 -1.23 -12.55
N ALA A 115 -12.68 -1.14 -11.99
CA ALA A 115 -13.27 0.16 -11.65
C ALA A 115 -12.51 0.82 -10.50
N SER A 116 -12.17 0.04 -9.48
CA SER A 116 -11.31 0.46 -8.36
C SER A 116 -9.93 0.91 -8.84
N LEU A 117 -9.32 0.15 -9.76
CA LEU A 117 -8.03 0.49 -10.35
C LEU A 117 -8.06 1.84 -11.09
N ASN A 118 -9.08 2.07 -11.92
CA ASN A 118 -9.23 3.33 -12.64
C ASN A 118 -9.39 4.51 -11.67
N GLN A 119 -10.15 4.33 -10.59
CA GLN A 119 -10.27 5.35 -9.54
C GLN A 119 -8.91 5.63 -8.88
N TYR A 120 -8.14 4.60 -8.54
CA TYR A 120 -6.81 4.77 -7.97
C TYR A 120 -5.87 5.49 -8.93
N GLN A 121 -5.80 5.07 -10.20
CA GLN A 121 -4.98 5.76 -11.21
C GLN A 121 -5.37 7.23 -11.35
N ASN A 122 -6.68 7.51 -11.43
CA ASN A 122 -7.18 8.88 -11.58
C ASN A 122 -6.93 9.77 -10.37
N SER A 123 -6.82 9.20 -9.16
CA SER A 123 -6.58 9.97 -7.91
C SER A 123 -5.09 10.07 -7.55
N PHE A 124 -4.34 8.99 -7.76
CA PHE A 124 -2.91 8.87 -7.44
C PHE A 124 -2.03 9.65 -8.42
N LEU A 125 -2.48 9.83 -9.66
CA LEU A 125 -1.80 10.64 -10.67
C LEU A 125 -2.17 12.13 -10.63
N GLN A 126 -3.15 12.53 -9.81
CA GLN A 126 -3.47 13.95 -9.63
C GLN A 126 -2.42 14.59 -8.73
N LYS A 127 -2.09 15.87 -8.99
CA LYS A 127 -1.29 16.66 -8.04
C LYS A 127 -1.95 16.61 -6.66
N PRO A 128 -1.16 16.42 -5.57
CA PRO A 128 -1.72 16.40 -4.23
C PRO A 128 -2.44 17.73 -4.00
N LYS A 129 -3.73 17.64 -3.63
CA LYS A 129 -4.48 18.79 -3.12
C LYS A 129 -3.78 19.25 -1.84
N PHE A 130 -3.61 20.56 -1.67
CA PHE A 130 -2.94 21.10 -0.49
C PHE A 130 -3.73 20.72 0.77
N ILE A 131 -5.07 20.74 0.70
CA ILE A 131 -5.99 20.24 1.73
C ILE A 131 -7.18 19.54 1.06
N ALA A 132 -7.64 18.41 1.61
CA ALA A 132 -8.75 17.61 1.05
C ALA A 132 -10.04 18.43 0.77
N CYS A 133 -10.33 19.41 1.63
CA CYS A 133 -11.48 20.31 1.55
C CYS A 133 -11.13 21.71 1.01
N GLU A 134 -9.98 21.92 0.37
CA GLU A 134 -9.55 23.24 -0.12
C GLU A 134 -10.60 23.92 -1.02
N LYS A 135 -11.36 23.13 -1.78
CA LYS A 135 -12.43 23.62 -2.67
C LYS A 135 -13.71 23.99 -1.92
N GLU A 136 -13.90 23.49 -0.70
CA GLU A 136 -15.05 23.82 0.15
C GLU A 136 -14.80 25.11 0.95
N ILE A 137 -13.55 25.58 1.04
CA ILE A 137 -13.21 26.84 1.73
C ILE A 137 -13.98 28.03 1.13
N SER A 138 -14.20 28.04 -0.19
CA SER A 138 -14.98 29.07 -0.87
C SER A 138 -16.48 29.02 -0.56
N HIS A 139 -17.01 27.91 -0.05
CA HIS A 139 -18.41 27.78 0.35
C HIS A 139 -18.67 28.29 1.78
N PHE A 140 -17.62 28.58 2.55
CA PHE A 140 -17.77 29.25 3.83
C PHE A 140 -17.99 30.74 3.63
N SER A 141 -19.19 31.21 4.00
CA SER A 141 -19.48 32.64 4.00
C SER A 141 -18.52 33.38 4.94
N LYS A 142 -18.17 34.63 4.59
CA LYS A 142 -17.36 35.49 5.46
C LYS A 142 -17.94 35.60 6.88
N ALA A 143 -19.27 35.60 7.00
CA ALA A 143 -19.97 35.60 8.29
C ALA A 143 -19.66 34.34 9.11
N ARG A 144 -19.67 33.16 8.47
CA ARG A 144 -19.36 31.88 9.14
C ARG A 144 -17.89 31.79 9.57
N TRP A 145 -16.97 32.35 8.77
CA TRP A 145 -15.56 32.51 9.15
C TRP A 145 -15.36 33.47 10.33
N PHE A 146 -16.13 34.56 10.37
CA PHE A 146 -16.07 35.53 11.45
C PHE A 146 -16.61 34.93 12.77
N LEU A 147 -17.72 34.20 12.71
CA LEU A 147 -18.27 33.47 13.85
C LEU A 147 -17.30 32.40 14.37
N PHE A 148 -16.67 31.62 13.48
CA PHE A 148 -15.65 30.66 13.88
C PHE A 148 -14.46 31.32 14.59
N LYS A 149 -14.00 32.49 14.11
CA LYS A 149 -12.96 33.28 14.78
C LYS A 149 -13.40 33.76 16.16
N ILE A 150 -14.64 34.23 16.29
CA ILE A 150 -15.19 34.66 17.58
C ILE A 150 -15.26 33.48 18.55
N ASP A 151 -15.82 32.34 18.13
CA ASP A 151 -15.93 31.15 18.99
C ASP A 151 -14.56 30.61 19.39
N PHE A 152 -13.59 30.59 18.48
CA PHE A 152 -12.23 30.15 18.79
C PHE A 152 -11.54 31.09 19.79
N LEU A 153 -11.68 32.40 19.61
CA LEU A 153 -11.13 33.39 20.54
C LEU A 153 -11.86 33.38 21.88
N TRP A 154 -13.18 33.21 21.89
CA TRP A 154 -14.02 33.16 23.09
C TRP A 154 -13.73 31.91 23.93
N ASN A 155 -13.67 30.74 23.29
CA ASN A 155 -13.32 29.48 23.96
C ASN A 155 -11.84 29.45 24.38
N GLY A 156 -10.95 30.04 23.59
CA GLY A 156 -9.55 30.25 23.97
C GLY A 156 -9.40 31.17 25.19
N TRP A 157 -10.19 32.24 25.28
CA TRP A 157 -10.22 33.14 26.44
C TRP A 157 -10.80 32.48 27.68
N ASN A 158 -11.88 31.70 27.57
CA ASN A 158 -12.48 31.01 28.71
C ASN A 158 -11.59 29.88 29.26
N ASN A 159 -10.91 29.13 28.39
CA ASN A 159 -9.94 28.11 28.82
C ASN A 159 -8.67 28.72 29.45
N ALA A 160 -8.21 29.89 28.97
CA ALA A 160 -7.06 30.58 29.55
C ALA A 160 -7.40 31.33 30.86
N SER A 161 -8.67 31.72 31.07
CA SER A 161 -9.12 32.49 32.23
C SER A 161 -9.80 31.64 33.33
N GLY A 162 -9.96 30.34 33.12
CA GLY A 162 -10.52 29.40 34.11
C GLY A 162 -11.98 29.67 34.49
N ARG A 163 -12.74 30.42 33.67
CA ARG A 163 -14.16 30.69 33.94
C ARG A 163 -15.04 29.68 33.23
N SER A 164 -15.63 28.75 33.97
CA SER A 164 -16.81 28.01 33.51
C SER A 164 -18.03 28.93 33.61
N VAL A 165 -18.69 29.20 32.49
CA VAL A 165 -20.04 29.78 32.52
C VAL A 165 -21.01 28.68 32.17
N SER A 166 -21.69 28.17 33.19
CA SER A 166 -22.82 27.27 33.07
C SER A 166 -24.05 28.08 32.64
N PHE A 167 -24.77 27.59 31.63
CA PHE A 167 -26.20 27.85 31.46
C PHE A 167 -26.92 26.51 31.52
#